data_AF-A0A562R487-F1
#
_entry.id   AF-A0A562R487-F1
#
_cell.length_a   1.000
_cell.length_b   1.000
_cell.length_c   1.000
_cell.angle_alpha   90.00
_cell.angle_beta   90.00
_cell.angle_gamma   90.00
#
_symmetry.space_group_name_H-M   'P 1'
#
loop_
_entity.id
_entity.type
_entity.pdbx_description
1 polymer ?
#
loop_
_entity_poly.entity_id
_entity_poly.type
_entity_poly.pdbx_seq_one_letter_code
_entity_poly.pdbx_strand_id
1 'polypeptide(L)'
;MAYTEDHIALAAEYALGTLDADERAQVETMMAVDQAFAEIVQAWSYRLGVLNQMVGTIEPRPIVWENIRAELARTDFAQATPAPSEASPPPAPLPEASPFDAVLPPPSDSTPPAEPQPSAVEPPEAARPGSDALSDVVPIFMPQVHAPDPDVVHAPPPPVADNSNVIRLEGRVKRWRTIASAVGALAAALLVTLSLQIFQPDALPGALRPAPRIQTVEVKAPAPLAASAQYVALLQGQGGGPAFILTIDGATRNFTVRKVGATPEPGKSFELWLISDKLPRPRSLGVIGQGEFTARPLLAGYDADLVNGATYAVTIEQAGGSQSGQPTSAPVFSGKLIETVPPAQPQAPAKK
;
A
#
# COMPACT_ATOMS: atom_id res chain seq x y z
N MET A 1 -2.38 19.58 -18.28
CA MET A 1 -1.10 19.11 -18.85
C MET A 1 -1.06 17.60 -18.73
N ALA A 2 -0.35 16.88 -19.60
CA ALA A 2 -0.14 15.45 -19.40
C ALA A 2 0.95 15.27 -18.34
N TYR A 3 0.67 14.55 -17.26
CA TYR A 3 1.66 14.21 -16.25
C TYR A 3 2.59 13.13 -16.78
N THR A 4 3.88 13.26 -16.50
CA THR A 4 4.85 12.20 -16.82
C THR A 4 4.67 11.03 -15.86
N GLU A 5 5.17 9.86 -16.26
CA GLU A 5 5.16 8.65 -15.43
C GLU A 5 5.80 8.91 -14.05
N ASP A 6 6.87 9.71 -14.01
CA ASP A 6 7.56 10.08 -12.77
C ASP A 6 6.65 10.85 -11.79
N HIS A 7 5.80 11.75 -12.30
CA HIS A 7 4.84 12.47 -11.45
C HIS A 7 3.77 11.52 -10.88
N ILE A 8 3.33 10.56 -11.68
CA ILE A 8 2.34 9.57 -11.26
C ILE A 8 2.94 8.63 -10.19
N ALA A 9 4.19 8.22 -10.37
CA ALA A 9 4.95 7.43 -9.40
C ALA A 9 5.16 8.21 -8.09
N LEU A 10 5.60 9.46 -8.18
CA LEU A 10 5.80 10.33 -7.02
C LEU A 10 4.49 10.53 -6.23
N ALA A 11 3.36 10.69 -6.92
CA ALA A 11 2.04 10.77 -6.29
C ALA A 11 1.64 9.46 -5.57
N ALA A 12 1.99 8.30 -6.14
CA ALA A 12 1.75 7.00 -5.52
C ALA A 12 2.61 6.78 -4.27
N GLU A 13 3.89 7.16 -4.32
CA GLU A 13 4.83 7.07 -3.20
C GLU A 13 4.44 8.00 -2.05
N TYR A 14 3.99 9.22 -2.38
CA TYR A 14 3.40 10.12 -1.40
C TYR A 14 2.18 9.50 -0.73
N ALA A 15 1.26 8.92 -1.50
CA ALA A 15 0.05 8.28 -0.98
C ALA A 15 0.35 7.04 -0.11
N LEU A 16 1.41 6.29 -0.43
CA LEU A 16 1.89 5.16 0.36
C LEU A 16 2.66 5.60 1.61
N GLY A 17 3.13 6.85 1.64
CA GLY A 17 3.90 7.43 2.75
C GLY A 17 5.38 7.02 2.76
N THR A 18 5.93 6.59 1.62
CA THR A 18 7.32 6.11 1.50
C THR A 18 8.34 7.19 1.20
N LEU A 19 7.90 8.40 0.87
CA LEU A 19 8.77 9.55 0.62
C LEU A 19 9.45 10.05 1.89
N ASP A 20 10.67 10.57 1.73
CA ASP A 20 11.36 11.28 2.79
C ASP A 20 10.73 12.67 3.07
N ALA A 21 11.29 13.39 4.04
CA ALA A 21 10.74 14.67 4.50
C ALA A 21 10.83 15.78 3.42
N ASP A 22 11.91 15.80 2.63
CA ASP A 22 12.16 16.85 1.65
C ASP A 22 11.30 16.61 0.40
N GLU A 23 11.22 15.36 -0.06
CA GLU A 23 10.35 14.95 -1.18
C GLU A 23 8.87 15.16 -0.84
N ARG A 24 8.48 14.88 0.42
CA ARG A 24 7.12 15.14 0.89
C ARG A 24 6.78 16.63 0.83
N ALA A 25 7.67 17.50 1.32
CA ALA A 25 7.48 18.95 1.26
C ALA A 25 7.39 19.47 -0.18
N GLN A 26 8.15 18.87 -1.10
CA GLN A 26 8.05 19.16 -2.53
C GLN A 26 6.66 18.82 -3.07
N VAL A 27 6.14 17.62 -2.79
CA VAL A 27 4.81 17.20 -3.22
C VAL A 27 3.71 18.07 -2.63
N GLU A 28 3.79 18.43 -1.35
CA GLU A 28 2.84 19.34 -0.70
C GLU A 28 2.83 20.73 -1.36
N THR A 29 4.01 21.25 -1.71
CA THR A 29 4.13 22.51 -2.45
C THR A 29 3.51 22.39 -3.85
N MET A 30 3.76 21.27 -4.54
CA MET A 30 3.14 21.00 -5.85
C MET A 30 1.62 20.93 -5.75
N MET A 31 1.07 20.25 -4.74
CA MET A 31 -0.38 20.18 -4.51
C MET A 31 -1.00 21.53 -4.15
N ALA A 32 -0.27 22.42 -3.48
CA ALA A 32 -0.74 23.77 -3.17
C ALA A 32 -0.90 24.65 -4.43
N VAL A 33 -0.11 24.37 -5.47
CA VAL A 33 -0.09 25.15 -6.72
C VAL A 33 -0.90 24.48 -7.84
N ASP A 34 -0.87 23.14 -7.93
CA ASP A 34 -1.51 22.35 -8.97
C ASP A 34 -2.59 21.42 -8.40
N GLN A 35 -3.84 21.86 -8.54
CA GLN A 35 -5.01 21.12 -8.10
C GLN A 35 -5.19 19.80 -8.86
N ALA A 36 -4.81 19.74 -10.14
CA ALA A 36 -4.98 18.52 -10.93
C ALA A 36 -3.96 17.45 -10.50
N PHE A 37 -2.79 17.85 -9.98
CA PHE A 37 -1.84 16.93 -9.38
C PHE A 37 -2.35 16.42 -8.02
N ALA A 38 -2.97 17.30 -7.23
CA ALA A 38 -3.63 16.91 -5.98
C ALA A 38 -4.74 15.87 -6.19
N GLU A 39 -5.49 15.94 -7.30
CA GLU A 39 -6.48 14.92 -7.67
C GLU A 39 -5.85 13.56 -7.95
N ILE A 40 -4.65 13.51 -8.55
CA ILE A 40 -3.92 12.25 -8.79
C ILE A 40 -3.48 11.62 -7.47
N VAL A 41 -2.94 12.43 -6.56
CA VAL A 41 -2.57 11.97 -5.20
C VAL A 41 -3.80 11.43 -4.46
N GLN A 42 -4.94 12.11 -4.52
CA GLN A 42 -6.19 11.63 -3.92
C GLN A 42 -6.71 10.35 -4.57
N ALA A 43 -6.60 10.20 -5.90
CA ALA A 43 -6.99 8.98 -6.58
C ALA A 43 -6.16 7.77 -6.11
N TRP A 44 -4.86 7.97 -5.89
CA TRP A 44 -3.98 6.95 -5.32
C TRP A 44 -4.33 6.63 -3.86
N SER A 45 -4.56 7.63 -3.01
CA SER A 45 -4.94 7.39 -1.61
C SER A 45 -6.26 6.64 -1.50
N TYR A 46 -7.25 6.95 -2.35
CA TYR A 46 -8.52 6.23 -2.41
C TYR A 46 -8.32 4.77 -2.86
N ARG A 47 -7.53 4.54 -3.90
CA ARG A 47 -7.23 3.19 -4.42
C ARG A 47 -6.55 2.33 -3.36
N LEU A 48 -5.59 2.88 -2.63
CA LEU A 48 -4.87 2.19 -1.56
C LEU A 48 -5.72 2.03 -0.29
N GLY A 49 -6.65 2.95 -0.04
CA GLY A 49 -7.55 2.92 1.12
C GLY A 49 -8.43 1.67 1.20
N VAL A 50 -8.71 1.01 0.07
CA VAL A 50 -9.43 -0.28 0.04
C VAL A 50 -8.64 -1.37 0.79
N LEU A 51 -7.31 -1.34 0.75
CA LEU A 51 -6.48 -2.32 1.44
C LEU A 51 -6.61 -2.22 2.97
N ASN A 52 -6.89 -1.01 3.49
CA ASN A 52 -7.11 -0.83 4.94
C ASN A 52 -8.37 -1.57 5.42
N GLN A 53 -9.34 -1.86 4.55
CA GLN A 53 -10.52 -2.66 4.90
C GLN A 53 -10.18 -4.15 5.15
N MET A 54 -9.03 -4.61 4.67
CA MET A 54 -8.54 -5.98 4.87
C MET A 54 -7.82 -6.15 6.22
N VAL A 55 -7.53 -5.05 6.92
CA VAL A 55 -6.87 -5.06 8.23
C VAL A 55 -7.93 -5.08 9.32
N GLY A 56 -7.78 -5.98 10.29
CA GLY A 56 -8.69 -6.06 11.44
C GLY A 56 -8.57 -4.86 12.37
N THR A 57 -9.68 -4.48 13.02
CA THR A 57 -9.68 -3.44 14.06
C THR A 57 -8.86 -3.90 15.27
N ILE A 58 -7.90 -3.08 15.69
CA ILE A 58 -7.17 -3.25 16.95
C ILE A 58 -7.58 -2.11 17.87
N GLU A 59 -8.11 -2.44 19.04
CA GLU A 59 -8.45 -1.41 20.04
C GLU A 59 -7.16 -0.83 20.63
N PRO A 60 -6.91 0.49 20.48
CA PRO A 60 -5.76 1.12 21.10
C PRO A 60 -5.92 1.13 22.62
N ARG A 61 -4.79 1.12 23.35
CA ARG A 61 -4.82 1.22 24.82
C ARG A 61 -5.51 2.53 25.26
N PRO A 62 -6.30 2.55 26.34
CA PRO A 62 -7.04 3.75 26.79
C PRO A 62 -6.16 4.99 27.02
N ILE A 63 -4.93 4.79 27.50
CA ILE A 63 -3.95 5.87 27.73
C ILE A 63 -3.61 6.66 26.45
N VAL A 64 -3.74 6.06 25.27
CA VAL A 64 -3.51 6.74 23.99
C VAL A 64 -4.50 7.89 23.82
N TRP A 65 -5.77 7.68 24.18
CA TRP A 65 -6.79 8.72 24.11
C TRP A 65 -6.56 9.86 25.08
N GLU A 66 -6.09 9.57 26.29
CA GLU A 66 -5.74 10.58 27.29
C GLU A 66 -4.56 11.44 26.81
N ASN A 67 -3.53 10.81 26.25
CA ASN A 67 -2.37 11.50 25.69
C ASN A 67 -2.76 12.40 24.50
N ILE A 68 -3.61 11.91 23.59
CA ILE A 68 -4.10 12.71 22.45
C ILE A 68 -4.86 13.94 22.96
N ARG A 69 -5.74 13.77 23.94
CA ARG A 69 -6.50 14.91 24.51
C ARG A 69 -5.58 15.93 25.16
N ALA A 70 -4.59 15.48 25.91
CA ALA A 70 -3.60 16.35 26.52
C ALA A 70 -2.78 17.12 25.47
N GLU A 71 -2.42 16.47 24.35
CA GLU A 71 -1.63 17.10 23.29
C GLU A 71 -2.42 18.09 22.45
N LEU A 72 -3.69 17.80 22.16
CA LEU A 72 -4.59 18.74 21.51
C LEU A 72 -4.77 19.99 22.37
N ALA A 73 -5.00 19.83 23.67
CA ALA A 73 -5.08 20.96 24.59
C ALA A 73 -3.79 21.80 24.58
N ARG A 74 -2.61 21.16 24.63
CA ARG A 74 -1.32 21.88 24.52
C ARG A 74 -1.17 22.64 23.20
N THR A 75 -1.61 22.05 22.09
CA THR A 75 -1.55 22.67 20.76
C THR A 75 -2.51 23.87 20.69
N ASP A 76 -3.71 23.76 21.23
CA ASP A 76 -4.68 24.86 21.35
C ASP A 76 -4.09 26.03 22.17
N PHE A 77 -3.42 25.73 23.29
CA PHE A 77 -2.74 26.75 24.10
C PHE A 77 -1.54 27.39 23.39
N ALA A 78 -0.86 26.68 22.49
CA ALA A 78 0.25 27.22 21.71
C ALA A 78 -0.20 28.04 20.49
N GLN A 79 -1.38 27.74 19.93
CA GLN A 79 -2.01 28.50 18.83
C GLN A 79 -2.78 29.73 19.31
N ALA A 80 -3.12 29.81 20.60
CA ALA A 80 -3.61 31.04 21.21
C ALA A 80 -2.48 32.10 21.18
N THR A 81 -2.61 33.06 20.27
CA THR A 81 -1.73 34.24 20.18
C THR A 81 -1.61 34.85 21.58
N PRO A 82 -0.39 35.12 22.10
CA PRO A 82 -0.26 35.69 23.43
C PRO A 82 -0.98 37.05 23.42
N ALA A 83 -2.06 37.14 24.19
CA ALA A 83 -2.67 38.42 24.51
C ALA A 83 -1.57 39.33 25.09
N PRO A 84 -1.53 40.63 24.75
CA PRO A 84 -0.53 41.52 25.30
C PRO A 84 -0.65 41.47 26.82
N SER A 85 0.42 41.01 27.48
CA SER A 85 0.51 40.95 28.94
C SER A 85 0.18 42.33 29.47
N GLU A 86 -0.97 42.44 30.14
CA GLU A 86 -1.24 43.50 31.07
C GLU A 86 -0.07 43.52 32.05
N ALA A 87 0.70 44.60 32.01
CA ALA A 87 1.95 44.74 32.73
C ALA A 87 1.73 44.44 34.22
N SER A 88 2.37 43.38 34.71
CA SER A 88 2.47 43.16 36.15
C SER A 88 3.09 44.41 36.80
N PRO A 89 2.53 44.94 37.90
CA PRO A 89 3.14 46.04 38.62
C PRO A 89 4.52 45.62 39.14
N PRO A 90 5.49 46.55 39.23
CA PRO A 90 6.88 46.23 39.53
C PRO A 90 7.01 45.63 40.95
N PRO A 91 7.94 44.69 41.16
CA PRO A 91 8.13 44.06 42.45
C PRO A 91 8.72 45.06 43.45
N ALA A 92 8.21 45.06 44.68
CA ALA A 92 8.79 45.78 45.80
C ALA A 92 10.21 45.24 46.10
N PRO A 93 11.15 46.08 46.61
CA PRO A 93 12.53 45.67 46.82
C PRO A 93 12.65 44.65 47.96
N LEU A 94 13.37 43.57 47.69
CA LEU A 94 13.72 42.50 48.65
C LEU A 94 14.73 43.00 49.70
N PRO A 95 14.60 42.63 50.99
CA PRO A 95 15.68 42.79 51.97
C PRO A 95 16.77 41.72 51.82
N GLU A 96 17.94 42.09 52.35
CA GLU A 96 19.26 41.49 52.21
C GLU A 96 19.38 39.97 52.41
N ALA A 97 20.37 39.44 51.69
CA ALA A 97 20.82 38.06 51.68
C ALA A 97 21.33 37.56 53.04
N SER A 98 21.27 36.24 53.24
CA SER A 98 22.27 35.53 54.04
C SER A 98 22.63 34.21 53.37
N PRO A 99 23.92 33.84 53.35
CA PRO A 99 24.47 32.86 52.42
C PRO A 99 24.36 31.45 53.02
N PHE A 100 24.01 30.47 52.21
CA PHE A 100 24.24 29.07 52.57
C PHE A 100 24.88 28.30 51.42
N ASP A 101 26.07 27.84 51.75
CA ASP A 101 26.98 26.86 51.17
C ASP A 101 26.64 26.21 49.82
N ALA A 102 27.57 26.43 48.90
CA ALA A 102 27.78 25.61 47.72
C ALA A 102 28.25 24.22 48.13
N VAL A 103 27.49 23.20 47.76
CA VAL A 103 27.95 21.80 47.72
C VAL A 103 27.59 21.21 46.36
N LEU A 104 28.60 21.06 45.51
CA LEU A 104 28.58 20.16 44.34
C LEU A 104 28.74 18.70 44.80
N PRO A 105 28.10 17.76 44.08
CA PRO A 105 28.70 16.44 43.85
C PRO A 105 28.94 16.13 42.35
N PRO A 106 29.79 15.11 42.05
CA PRO A 106 30.71 15.08 40.89
C PRO A 106 30.17 14.36 39.63
N PRO A 107 30.88 14.43 38.49
CA PRO A 107 30.54 13.71 37.26
C PRO A 107 30.83 12.21 37.34
N SER A 108 29.93 11.39 36.79
CA SER A 108 30.12 9.95 36.64
C SER A 108 31.08 9.62 35.49
N ASP A 109 32.19 8.97 35.83
CA ASP A 109 33.06 8.24 34.91
C ASP A 109 32.31 7.06 34.29
N SER A 110 32.45 6.89 32.97
CA SER A 110 32.23 5.60 32.29
C SER A 110 33.12 5.51 31.05
N THR A 111 34.32 5.01 31.29
CA THR A 111 35.28 4.52 30.29
C THR A 111 34.81 3.16 29.74
N PRO A 112 34.87 2.90 28.42
CA PRO A 112 34.67 1.56 27.86
C PRO A 112 35.99 0.79 27.79
N PRO A 113 36.04 -0.53 28.04
CA PRO A 113 37.18 -1.33 27.66
C PRO A 113 36.95 -2.07 26.35
N ALA A 114 38.04 -2.13 25.61
CA ALA A 114 38.20 -2.72 24.30
C ALA A 114 38.32 -4.26 24.32
N GLU A 115 38.11 -4.79 23.12
CA GLU A 115 38.42 -6.13 22.63
C GLU A 115 39.82 -6.64 23.03
N PRO A 116 39.99 -7.97 23.12
CA PRO A 116 41.09 -8.57 22.34
C PRO A 116 40.79 -9.97 21.76
N GLN A 117 41.10 -10.14 20.47
CA GLN A 117 41.66 -11.38 19.87
C GLN A 117 43.06 -11.65 20.47
N PRO A 118 43.67 -12.88 20.50
CA PRO A 118 43.91 -13.73 19.31
C PRO A 118 44.07 -15.26 19.54
N SER A 119 44.18 -16.04 18.45
CA SER A 119 45.37 -16.87 18.09
C SER A 119 45.06 -18.13 17.28
N ALA A 120 45.87 -18.28 16.23
CA ALA A 120 46.02 -19.38 15.28
C ALA A 120 46.54 -20.70 15.88
N VAL A 121 46.24 -21.83 15.22
CA VAL A 121 47.14 -22.99 15.04
C VAL A 121 46.80 -23.71 13.71
N GLU A 122 47.84 -24.06 12.96
CA GLU A 122 47.91 -24.84 11.69
C GLU A 122 48.68 -26.19 11.97
N PRO A 123 49.01 -27.06 10.98
CA PRO A 123 48.31 -28.20 10.35
C PRO A 123 48.90 -29.60 10.78
N PRO A 124 48.71 -30.76 10.07
CA PRO A 124 49.40 -31.07 8.78
C PRO A 124 48.66 -31.96 7.72
N GLU A 125 49.04 -31.76 6.45
CA GLU A 125 49.51 -32.71 5.39
C GLU A 125 48.83 -34.07 5.06
N ALA A 126 48.59 -34.28 3.74
CA ALA A 126 48.81 -35.50 2.89
C ALA A 126 47.91 -35.41 1.62
N ALA A 127 48.20 -35.89 0.40
CA ALA A 127 49.34 -36.49 -0.29
C ALA A 127 49.01 -36.48 -1.83
N ARG A 128 50.03 -36.59 -2.69
CA ARG A 128 49.94 -36.73 -4.16
C ARG A 128 49.56 -38.16 -4.60
N PRO A 129 49.23 -38.37 -5.88
CA PRO A 129 50.20 -38.99 -6.85
C PRO A 129 50.16 -38.26 -8.21
N GLY A 130 51.05 -38.38 -9.20
CA GLY A 130 52.07 -39.37 -9.63
C GLY A 130 52.03 -39.36 -11.17
N SER A 131 52.89 -38.58 -11.83
CA SER A 131 53.95 -39.04 -12.76
C SER A 131 53.55 -40.11 -13.79
N ASP A 132 53.43 -39.71 -15.06
CA ASP A 132 53.81 -40.58 -16.18
C ASP A 132 54.31 -39.73 -17.37
N ALA A 133 55.62 -39.75 -17.54
CA ALA A 133 56.35 -39.16 -18.65
C ALA A 133 56.66 -40.30 -19.64
N LEU A 134 56.22 -40.15 -20.90
CA LEU A 134 56.63 -41.03 -21.99
C LEU A 134 57.63 -40.29 -22.88
N SER A 135 58.80 -40.89 -22.99
CA SER A 135 60.03 -40.40 -23.59
C SER A 135 59.96 -40.19 -25.11
N ASP A 136 60.58 -39.10 -25.56
CA ASP A 136 61.01 -38.89 -26.94
C ASP A 136 62.02 -39.97 -27.38
N VAL A 137 61.66 -40.74 -28.40
CA VAL A 137 62.57 -41.67 -29.10
C VAL A 137 62.68 -41.20 -30.55
N VAL A 138 63.83 -40.62 -30.91
CA VAL A 138 64.20 -40.29 -32.28
C VAL A 138 64.96 -41.49 -32.87
N PRO A 139 64.47 -42.16 -33.93
CA PRO A 139 65.22 -43.24 -34.56
C PRO A 139 66.41 -42.69 -35.36
N ILE A 140 67.60 -43.15 -35.01
CA ILE A 140 68.84 -42.96 -35.77
C ILE A 140 68.86 -43.97 -36.92
N PHE A 141 68.85 -43.50 -38.16
CA PHE A 141 69.07 -44.33 -39.35
C PHE A 141 70.58 -44.50 -39.57
N MET A 142 71.09 -45.73 -39.42
CA MET A 142 72.42 -46.10 -39.89
C MET A 142 72.34 -46.53 -41.36
N PRO A 143 73.18 -46.01 -42.27
CA PRO A 143 73.20 -46.46 -43.66
C PRO A 143 73.91 -47.82 -43.75
N GLN A 144 73.13 -48.87 -44.02
CA GLN A 144 73.68 -50.18 -44.39
C GLN A 144 74.12 -50.12 -45.86
N VAL A 145 75.44 -50.07 -46.09
CA VAL A 145 76.05 -50.27 -47.41
C VAL A 145 76.15 -51.77 -47.69
N HIS A 146 75.21 -52.31 -48.47
CA HIS A 146 75.39 -53.60 -49.13
C HIS A 146 76.06 -53.39 -50.50
N ALA A 147 77.04 -54.24 -50.80
CA ALA A 147 77.81 -54.24 -52.04
C ALA A 147 76.92 -54.49 -53.27
N PRO A 148 77.28 -53.97 -54.45
CA PRO A 148 76.47 -54.12 -55.65
C PRO A 148 76.55 -55.56 -56.19
N ASP A 149 75.40 -56.21 -56.31
CA ASP A 149 75.19 -57.46 -57.03
C ASP A 149 75.16 -57.17 -58.55
N PRO A 150 76.03 -57.76 -59.38
CA PRO A 150 76.14 -57.42 -60.80
C PRO A 150 75.06 -57.99 -61.73
N ASP A 151 74.09 -58.79 -61.25
CA ASP A 151 73.07 -59.43 -62.12
C ASP A 151 71.63 -58.90 -61.95
N VAL A 152 71.45 -57.63 -61.58
CA VAL A 152 70.11 -57.02 -61.54
C VAL A 152 69.72 -56.44 -62.91
N VAL A 153 68.79 -57.12 -63.58
CA VAL A 153 68.06 -56.57 -64.74
C VAL A 153 67.31 -55.30 -64.31
N HIS A 154 67.66 -54.15 -64.90
CA HIS A 154 66.93 -52.90 -64.70
C HIS A 154 65.47 -53.06 -65.16
N ALA A 155 64.54 -53.18 -64.20
CA ALA A 155 63.13 -52.96 -64.48
C ALA A 155 62.89 -51.48 -64.83
N PRO A 156 62.02 -51.16 -65.81
CA PRO A 156 61.68 -49.78 -66.11
C PRO A 156 61.07 -49.10 -64.87
N PRO A 157 61.36 -47.81 -64.63
CA PRO A 157 60.78 -47.10 -63.50
C PRO A 157 59.25 -47.13 -63.61
N PRO A 158 58.52 -47.35 -62.50
CA PRO A 158 57.06 -47.23 -62.52
C PRO A 158 56.66 -45.81 -62.94
N PRO A 159 55.51 -45.61 -63.60
CA PRO A 159 55.03 -44.28 -63.92
C PRO A 159 54.91 -43.47 -62.64
N VAL A 160 55.47 -42.26 -62.63
CA VAL A 160 55.35 -41.31 -61.52
C VAL A 160 53.86 -41.04 -61.32
N ALA A 161 53.28 -41.59 -60.25
CA ALA A 161 51.89 -41.34 -59.91
C ALA A 161 51.69 -39.84 -59.64
N ASP A 162 50.67 -39.27 -60.28
CA ASP A 162 50.33 -37.85 -60.14
C ASP A 162 49.73 -37.60 -58.75
N ASN A 163 50.60 -37.26 -57.80
CA ASN A 163 50.27 -36.99 -56.40
C ASN A 163 49.40 -35.73 -56.21
N SER A 164 49.12 -34.97 -57.27
CA SER A 164 48.27 -33.78 -57.21
C SER A 164 46.82 -34.09 -56.84
N ASN A 165 46.35 -35.31 -57.12
CA ASN A 165 44.98 -35.73 -56.79
C ASN A 165 44.79 -35.92 -55.28
N VAL A 166 45.79 -36.48 -54.58
CA VAL A 166 45.73 -36.73 -53.13
C VAL A 166 45.77 -35.42 -52.34
N ILE A 167 46.61 -34.46 -52.75
CA ILE A 167 46.70 -33.13 -52.11
C ILE A 167 45.40 -32.33 -52.29
N ARG A 168 44.73 -32.46 -53.46
CA ARG A 168 43.42 -31.81 -53.71
C ARG A 168 42.29 -32.43 -52.90
N LEU A 169 42.34 -33.74 -52.63
CA LEU A 169 41.37 -34.45 -51.80
C LEU A 169 41.54 -34.10 -50.31
N GLU A 170 42.77 -34.08 -49.79
CA GLU A 170 43.03 -33.69 -48.39
C GLU A 170 42.60 -32.25 -48.08
N GLY A 171 42.88 -31.30 -48.98
CA GLY A 171 42.45 -29.91 -48.83
C GLY A 171 40.92 -29.74 -48.91
N ARG A 172 40.22 -30.62 -49.62
CA ARG A 172 38.75 -30.60 -49.71
C ARG A 172 38.11 -31.21 -48.45
N VAL A 173 38.66 -32.31 -47.93
CA VAL A 173 38.18 -32.95 -46.69
C VAL A 173 38.41 -32.05 -45.48
N LYS A 174 39.56 -31.38 -45.37
CA LYS A 174 39.80 -30.39 -44.30
C LYS A 174 38.78 -29.25 -44.32
N ARG A 175 38.45 -28.72 -45.51
CA ARG A 175 37.42 -27.68 -45.68
C ARG A 175 36.00 -28.16 -45.35
N TRP A 176 35.64 -29.38 -45.77
CA TRP A 176 34.35 -29.97 -45.42
C TRP A 176 34.23 -30.21 -43.92
N ARG A 177 35.30 -30.64 -43.27
CA ARG A 177 35.34 -30.79 -41.82
C ARG A 177 35.18 -29.46 -41.11
N THR A 178 35.86 -28.39 -41.54
CA THR A 178 35.68 -27.05 -40.94
C THR A 178 34.26 -26.51 -41.13
N ILE A 179 33.64 -26.75 -42.30
CA ILE A 179 32.25 -26.34 -42.55
C ILE A 179 31.29 -27.13 -41.66
N ALA A 180 31.46 -28.45 -41.55
CA ALA A 180 30.62 -29.28 -40.68
C ALA A 180 30.76 -28.87 -39.20
N SER A 181 31.97 -28.57 -38.74
CA SER A 181 32.20 -28.05 -37.38
C SER A 181 31.55 -26.69 -37.16
N ALA A 182 31.63 -25.77 -38.14
CA ALA A 182 31.00 -24.46 -38.06
C ALA A 182 29.47 -24.54 -38.01
N VAL A 183 28.87 -25.39 -38.85
CA VAL A 183 27.42 -25.64 -38.85
C VAL A 183 26.97 -26.28 -37.52
N GLY A 184 27.75 -27.23 -36.99
CA GLY A 184 27.49 -27.84 -35.69
C GLY A 184 27.52 -26.84 -34.53
N ALA A 185 28.48 -25.92 -34.52
CA ALA A 185 28.56 -24.86 -33.51
C ALA A 185 27.37 -23.89 -33.57
N LEU A 186 26.92 -23.53 -34.79
CA LEU A 186 25.72 -22.72 -35.00
C LEU A 186 24.45 -23.42 -34.51
N ALA A 187 24.31 -24.71 -34.79
CA ALA A 187 23.17 -25.50 -34.32
C ALA A 187 23.16 -25.62 -32.79
N ALA A 188 24.31 -25.83 -32.16
CA ALA A 188 24.44 -25.86 -30.70
C ALA A 188 24.08 -24.51 -30.07
N ALA A 189 24.54 -23.39 -30.65
CA ALA A 189 24.18 -22.05 -30.19
C ALA A 189 22.67 -21.79 -30.31
N LEU A 190 22.05 -22.19 -31.42
CA LEU A 190 20.59 -22.08 -31.61
C LEU A 190 19.82 -22.90 -30.58
N LEU A 191 20.24 -24.13 -30.31
CA LEU A 191 19.61 -24.97 -29.28
C LEU A 191 19.73 -24.34 -27.89
N VAL A 192 20.90 -23.79 -27.54
CA VAL A 192 21.08 -23.06 -26.27
C VAL A 192 20.15 -21.85 -26.22
N THR A 193 20.09 -21.02 -27.27
CA THR A 193 19.18 -19.86 -27.30
C THR A 193 17.72 -20.25 -27.16
N LEU A 194 17.28 -21.33 -27.82
CA LEU A 194 15.92 -21.83 -27.75
C LEU A 194 15.61 -22.41 -26.36
N SER A 195 16.55 -23.14 -25.76
CA SER A 195 16.44 -23.62 -24.38
C SER A 195 16.32 -22.47 -23.38
N LEU A 196 17.14 -21.42 -23.52
CA LEU A 196 17.00 -20.22 -22.68
C LEU A 196 15.63 -19.55 -22.89
N GLN A 197 15.12 -19.49 -24.12
CA GLN A 197 13.82 -18.89 -24.41
C GLN A 197 12.64 -19.64 -23.75
N ILE A 198 12.76 -20.95 -23.55
CA ILE A 198 11.71 -21.80 -22.93
C ILE A 198 11.81 -21.80 -21.40
N PHE A 199 13.02 -21.90 -20.84
CA PHE A 199 13.21 -22.12 -19.40
C PHE A 199 13.62 -20.88 -18.60
N GLN A 200 14.28 -19.89 -19.22
CA GLN A 200 14.76 -18.66 -18.57
C GLN A 200 14.66 -17.45 -19.50
N PRO A 201 13.44 -16.99 -19.82
CA PRO A 201 13.22 -15.93 -20.81
C PRO A 201 13.85 -14.58 -20.45
N ASP A 202 14.13 -14.33 -19.15
CA ASP A 202 14.76 -13.10 -18.66
C ASP A 202 16.28 -13.04 -18.85
N ALA A 203 16.93 -14.18 -19.09
CA ALA A 203 18.39 -14.26 -19.27
C ALA A 203 18.85 -13.78 -20.67
N LEU A 204 17.93 -13.57 -21.62
CA LEU A 204 18.26 -13.11 -22.97
C LEU A 204 18.29 -11.57 -23.08
N PRO A 205 19.22 -10.98 -23.85
CA PRO A 205 19.23 -9.55 -24.15
C PRO A 205 17.95 -9.15 -24.91
N GLY A 206 17.45 -7.94 -24.65
CA GLY A 206 16.07 -7.51 -24.94
C GLY A 206 15.55 -7.79 -26.36
N ALA A 207 16.40 -7.84 -27.38
CA ALA A 207 16.00 -8.12 -28.77
C ALA A 207 15.52 -9.56 -29.03
N LEU A 208 15.86 -10.52 -28.16
CA LEU A 208 15.49 -11.94 -28.31
C LEU A 208 14.39 -12.38 -27.33
N ARG A 209 13.87 -11.45 -26.52
CA ARG A 209 12.79 -11.74 -25.58
C ARG A 209 11.46 -11.83 -26.35
N PRO A 210 10.65 -12.88 -26.15
CA PRO A 210 9.31 -12.95 -26.72
C PRO A 210 8.46 -11.79 -26.16
N ALA A 211 7.78 -11.06 -27.04
CA ALA A 211 6.96 -9.92 -26.63
C ALA A 211 5.85 -10.38 -25.66
N PRO A 212 5.68 -9.71 -24.50
CA PRO A 212 4.64 -10.07 -23.54
C PRO A 212 3.26 -9.90 -24.19
N ARG A 213 2.48 -10.98 -24.21
CA ARG A 213 1.09 -10.94 -24.66
C ARG A 213 0.24 -10.31 -23.56
N ILE A 214 -0.03 -9.02 -23.69
CA ILE A 214 -0.98 -8.31 -22.83
C ILE A 214 -2.37 -8.86 -23.15
N GLN A 215 -2.86 -9.78 -22.32
CA GLN A 215 -4.28 -10.13 -22.31
C GLN A 215 -4.98 -9.10 -21.44
N THR A 216 -5.62 -8.13 -22.09
CA THR A 216 -6.50 -7.18 -21.41
C THR A 216 -7.73 -7.96 -20.98
N VAL A 217 -7.71 -8.50 -19.76
CA VAL A 217 -8.92 -9.01 -19.12
C VAL A 217 -9.76 -7.80 -18.79
N GLU A 218 -10.80 -7.56 -19.60
CA GLU A 218 -11.80 -6.53 -19.32
C GLU A 218 -12.58 -6.96 -18.07
N VAL A 219 -12.07 -6.58 -16.90
CA VAL A 219 -12.79 -6.70 -15.64
C VAL A 219 -13.92 -5.69 -15.72
N LYS A 220 -15.12 -6.18 -16.04
CA LYS A 220 -16.34 -5.39 -15.94
C LYS A 220 -16.52 -5.00 -14.48
N ALA A 221 -16.08 -3.79 -14.14
CA ALA A 221 -16.33 -3.20 -12.84
C ALA A 221 -17.84 -3.26 -12.58
N PRO A 222 -18.29 -3.78 -11.43
CA PRO A 222 -19.69 -3.66 -11.04
C PRO A 222 -20.04 -2.18 -11.06
N ALA A 223 -21.22 -1.86 -11.61
CA ALA A 223 -21.68 -0.48 -11.69
C ALA A 223 -21.55 0.18 -10.30
N PRO A 224 -20.98 1.41 -10.21
CA PRO A 224 -20.91 2.10 -8.93
C PRO A 224 -22.32 2.19 -8.37
N LEU A 225 -22.52 1.66 -7.15
CA LEU A 225 -23.75 1.86 -6.40
C LEU A 225 -23.95 3.37 -6.33
N ALA A 226 -25.00 3.87 -6.99
CA ALA A 226 -25.31 5.29 -6.96
C ALA A 226 -25.41 5.73 -5.50
N ALA A 227 -24.63 6.74 -5.10
CA ALA A 227 -24.70 7.28 -3.75
C ALA A 227 -26.14 7.76 -3.50
N SER A 228 -26.82 7.09 -2.58
CA SER A 228 -28.16 7.48 -2.12
C SER A 228 -28.04 8.73 -1.28
N ALA A 229 -29.05 9.60 -1.37
CA ALA A 229 -29.12 10.77 -0.51
C ALA A 229 -29.04 10.33 0.96
N GLN A 230 -28.24 10.99 1.78
CA GLN A 230 -28.18 10.74 3.22
C GLN A 230 -28.79 11.92 3.95
N TYR A 231 -29.62 11.61 4.94
CA TYR A 231 -30.31 12.60 5.73
C TYR A 231 -30.01 12.43 7.21
N VAL A 232 -29.78 13.53 7.92
CA VAL A 232 -29.41 13.54 9.34
C VAL A 232 -30.27 14.55 10.09
N ALA A 233 -30.79 14.17 11.26
CA ALA A 233 -31.38 15.07 12.24
C ALA A 233 -30.62 14.98 13.56
N LEU A 234 -30.26 16.14 14.12
CA LEU A 234 -29.82 16.25 15.51
C LEU A 234 -31.07 16.48 16.38
N LEU A 235 -31.34 15.56 17.30
CA LEU A 235 -32.46 15.69 18.24
C LEU A 235 -31.91 16.32 19.53
N GLN A 236 -32.27 17.58 19.74
CA GLN A 236 -31.78 18.41 20.84
C GLN A 236 -32.89 18.65 21.86
N GLY A 237 -32.49 18.82 23.12
CA GLY A 237 -33.38 19.21 24.21
C GLY A 237 -33.32 20.72 24.46
N GLN A 238 -34.12 21.22 25.41
CA GLN A 238 -34.12 22.65 25.76
C GLN A 238 -32.75 23.18 26.22
N GLY A 239 -31.87 22.31 26.72
CA GLY A 239 -30.50 22.66 27.14
C GLY A 239 -29.47 22.78 26.01
N GLY A 240 -29.86 22.64 24.74
CA GLY A 240 -29.00 22.89 23.57
C GLY A 240 -28.01 21.78 23.17
N GLY A 241 -27.83 20.75 23.99
CA GLY A 241 -26.99 19.59 23.65
C GLY A 241 -27.72 18.55 22.77
N PRO A 242 -27.04 17.93 21.78
CA PRO A 242 -27.61 16.82 21.02
C PRO A 242 -27.72 15.57 21.88
N ALA A 243 -28.95 15.11 22.10
CA ALA A 243 -29.24 13.90 22.85
C ALA A 243 -29.15 12.66 21.96
N PHE A 244 -29.64 12.79 20.73
CA PHE A 244 -29.65 11.72 19.72
C PHE A 244 -29.30 12.27 18.34
N ILE A 245 -28.70 11.42 17.50
CA ILE A 245 -28.49 11.66 16.07
C ILE A 245 -29.32 10.62 15.31
N LEU A 246 -30.22 11.08 14.46
CA LEU A 246 -31.01 10.24 13.58
C LEU A 246 -30.41 10.33 12.17
N THR A 247 -30.06 9.19 11.58
CA THR A 247 -29.64 9.10 10.18
C THR A 247 -30.67 8.30 9.40
N ILE A 248 -31.01 8.74 8.20
CA ILE A 248 -31.94 8.07 7.29
C ILE A 248 -31.28 7.94 5.92
N ASP A 249 -31.22 6.70 5.43
CA ASP A 249 -30.78 6.42 4.07
C ASP A 249 -31.92 6.75 3.07
N GLY A 250 -31.65 7.59 2.09
CA GLY A 250 -32.66 8.09 1.15
C GLY A 250 -33.18 7.04 0.16
N ALA A 251 -32.45 5.95 -0.08
CA ALA A 251 -32.88 4.90 -1.00
C ALA A 251 -33.77 3.86 -0.31
N THR A 252 -33.34 3.39 0.86
CA THR A 252 -34.00 2.33 1.63
C THR A 252 -34.99 2.87 2.65
N ARG A 253 -34.86 4.15 3.04
CA ARG A 253 -35.55 4.76 4.18
C ARG A 253 -35.36 3.95 5.46
N ASN A 254 -34.21 3.32 5.60
CA ASN A 254 -33.79 2.75 6.88
C ASN A 254 -33.29 3.88 7.76
N PHE A 255 -33.74 3.89 9.01
CA PHE A 255 -33.26 4.85 9.97
C PHE A 255 -32.38 4.19 11.02
N THR A 256 -31.38 4.93 11.48
CA THR A 256 -30.50 4.59 12.59
C THR A 256 -30.50 5.76 13.57
N VAL A 257 -30.85 5.48 14.82
CA VAL A 257 -30.70 6.42 15.93
C VAL A 257 -29.44 6.08 16.69
N ARG A 258 -28.56 7.07 16.85
CA ARG A 258 -27.41 7.03 17.76
C ARG A 258 -27.72 7.85 19.00
N LYS A 259 -27.50 7.27 20.17
CA LYS A 259 -27.56 7.94 21.46
C LYS A 259 -26.22 8.66 21.71
N VAL A 260 -26.26 9.90 22.20
CA VAL A 260 -25.04 10.70 22.41
C VAL A 260 -24.92 11.19 23.85
N GLY A 261 -26.01 11.73 24.41
CA GLY A 261 -25.97 12.34 25.75
C GLY A 261 -27.21 12.15 26.60
N ALA A 262 -28.23 11.43 26.11
CA ALA A 262 -29.43 11.16 26.89
C ALA A 262 -29.25 9.91 27.75
N THR A 263 -29.49 10.00 29.06
CA THR A 263 -29.51 8.84 29.95
C THR A 263 -30.96 8.43 30.23
N PRO A 264 -31.35 7.17 29.98
CA PRO A 264 -32.69 6.71 30.29
C PRO A 264 -32.90 6.62 31.80
N GLU A 265 -34.05 7.09 32.27
CA GLU A 265 -34.44 6.93 33.67
C GLU A 265 -34.77 5.45 33.97
N PRO A 266 -34.50 4.97 35.20
CA PRO A 266 -34.85 3.60 35.59
C PRO A 266 -36.35 3.31 35.39
N GLY A 267 -36.65 2.23 34.67
CA GLY A 267 -38.04 1.83 34.37
C GLY A 267 -38.73 2.70 33.30
N LYS A 268 -37.99 3.58 32.61
CA LYS A 268 -38.47 4.37 31.48
C LYS A 268 -37.76 3.95 30.19
N SER A 269 -38.35 4.34 29.07
CA SER A 269 -37.80 4.04 27.75
C SER A 269 -37.99 5.25 26.85
N PHE A 270 -36.98 5.54 26.02
CA PHE A 270 -37.12 6.56 25.00
C PHE A 270 -37.86 5.98 23.80
N GLU A 271 -38.81 6.73 23.25
CA GLU A 271 -39.52 6.34 22.04
C GLU A 271 -39.40 7.42 20.98
N LEU A 272 -39.11 7.00 19.74
CA LEU A 272 -38.99 7.89 18.59
C LEU A 272 -40.34 8.03 17.89
N TRP A 273 -40.68 9.26 17.52
CA TRP A 273 -41.91 9.61 16.84
C TRP A 273 -41.65 10.39 15.55
N LEU A 274 -42.46 10.10 14.55
CA LEU A 274 -42.59 10.85 13.30
C LEU A 274 -43.78 11.80 13.41
N ILE A 275 -43.52 13.10 13.26
CA ILE A 275 -44.54 14.16 13.35
C ILE A 275 -44.53 14.94 12.03
N SER A 276 -45.68 15.00 11.36
CA SER A 276 -45.87 15.80 10.14
C SER A 276 -47.31 16.29 10.09
N ASP A 277 -47.50 17.44 9.48
CA ASP A 277 -48.79 18.01 9.07
C ASP A 277 -49.60 17.09 8.15
N LYS A 278 -48.93 16.24 7.36
CA LYS A 278 -49.56 15.22 6.51
C LYS A 278 -50.08 14.01 7.29
N LEU A 279 -49.75 13.88 8.57
CA LEU A 279 -50.21 12.81 9.44
C LEU A 279 -51.24 13.35 10.45
N PRO A 280 -52.38 12.66 10.65
CA PRO A 280 -53.40 13.11 11.60
C PRO A 280 -52.96 13.03 13.06
N ARG A 281 -51.96 12.21 13.37
CA ARG A 281 -51.38 12.04 14.71
C ARG A 281 -49.90 11.62 14.62
N PRO A 282 -49.08 11.90 15.64
CA PRO A 282 -47.72 11.39 15.73
C PRO A 282 -47.69 9.87 15.57
N ARG A 283 -46.69 9.38 14.83
CA ARG A 283 -46.53 7.95 14.58
C ARG A 283 -45.29 7.42 15.28
N SER A 284 -45.47 6.39 16.12
CA SER A 284 -44.34 5.70 16.75
C SER A 284 -43.47 5.02 15.71
N LEU A 285 -42.16 5.28 15.79
CA LEU A 285 -41.09 4.56 15.12
C LEU A 285 -40.42 3.54 16.07
N GLY A 286 -40.97 3.40 17.27
CA GLY A 286 -40.57 2.41 18.26
C GLY A 286 -39.56 2.91 19.29
N VAL A 287 -39.33 2.05 20.27
CA VAL A 287 -38.44 2.29 21.40
C VAL A 287 -36.98 2.28 20.96
N ILE A 288 -36.24 3.30 21.39
CA ILE A 288 -34.79 3.40 21.30
C ILE A 288 -34.20 2.49 22.37
N GLY A 289 -33.36 1.55 21.95
CA GLY A 289 -32.75 0.56 22.82
C GLY A 289 -31.80 1.16 23.86
N GLN A 290 -31.33 0.31 24.78
CA GLN A 290 -30.38 0.71 25.82
C GLN A 290 -28.95 0.94 25.28
N GLY A 291 -28.62 0.31 24.16
CA GLY A 291 -27.32 0.46 23.49
C GLY A 291 -27.16 1.80 22.77
N GLU A 292 -25.98 2.01 22.21
CA GLU A 292 -25.61 3.24 21.52
C GLU A 292 -26.39 3.46 20.21
N PHE A 293 -26.79 2.37 19.54
CA PHE A 293 -27.44 2.41 18.23
C PHE A 293 -28.75 1.62 18.22
N THR A 294 -29.76 2.16 17.53
CA THR A 294 -31.02 1.47 17.22
C THR A 294 -31.37 1.72 15.76
N ALA A 295 -31.41 0.66 14.95
CA ALA A 295 -31.76 0.74 13.53
C ALA A 295 -33.03 -0.06 13.22
N ARG A 296 -33.95 0.50 12.44
CA ARG A 296 -35.19 -0.18 12.02
C ARG A 296 -35.65 0.24 10.61
N PRO A 297 -36.23 -0.67 9.82
CA PRO A 297 -36.74 -0.38 8.48
C PRO A 297 -38.21 0.09 8.49
N LEU A 298 -38.62 0.96 9.42
CA LEU A 298 -40.04 1.34 9.56
C LEU A 298 -40.46 2.50 8.64
N LEU A 299 -39.50 3.27 8.10
CA LEU A 299 -39.83 4.40 7.22
C LEU A 299 -39.95 3.98 5.73
N ALA A 300 -39.63 2.74 5.39
CA ALA A 300 -39.71 2.20 4.03
C ALA A 300 -41.09 2.36 3.38
N GLY A 301 -42.16 2.24 4.18
CA GLY A 301 -43.55 2.36 3.73
C GLY A 301 -44.11 3.78 3.67
N TYR A 302 -43.33 4.80 4.02
CA TYR A 302 -43.74 6.21 3.94
C TYR A 302 -43.21 6.88 2.67
N ASP A 303 -43.92 7.91 2.24
CA ASP A 303 -43.50 8.77 1.13
C ASP A 303 -42.24 9.56 1.49
N ALA A 304 -41.34 9.76 0.52
CA ALA A 304 -40.06 10.46 0.74
C ALA A 304 -40.27 11.92 1.18
N ASP A 305 -41.23 12.63 0.60
CA ASP A 305 -41.52 14.03 0.95
C ASP A 305 -42.07 14.15 2.36
N LEU A 306 -42.80 13.13 2.82
CA LEU A 306 -43.30 13.07 4.19
C LEU A 306 -42.16 12.85 5.18
N VAL A 307 -41.26 11.90 4.89
CA VAL A 307 -40.08 11.59 5.73
C VAL A 307 -39.16 12.81 5.83
N ASN A 308 -38.86 13.44 4.69
CA ASN A 308 -37.92 14.55 4.61
C ASN A 308 -38.49 15.85 5.23
N GLY A 309 -39.81 16.08 5.11
CA GLY A 309 -40.49 17.24 5.68
C GLY A 309 -40.89 17.09 7.15
N ALA A 310 -40.76 15.89 7.72
CA ALA A 310 -41.20 15.60 9.08
C ALA A 310 -40.29 16.19 10.16
N THR A 311 -40.88 16.37 11.33
CA THR A 311 -40.17 16.61 12.58
C THR A 311 -40.09 15.30 13.35
N TYR A 312 -38.87 14.95 13.78
CA TYR A 312 -38.63 13.78 14.60
C TYR A 312 -38.54 14.19 16.05
N ALA A 313 -39.15 13.40 16.92
CA ALA A 313 -39.26 13.74 18.33
C ALA A 313 -39.07 12.50 19.21
N VAL A 314 -38.44 12.68 20.37
CA VAL A 314 -38.23 11.63 21.37
C VAL A 314 -38.95 11.99 22.65
N THR A 315 -39.74 11.05 23.15
CA THR A 315 -40.47 11.16 24.42
C THR A 315 -39.91 10.18 25.44
N ILE A 316 -40.20 10.42 26.72
CA ILE A 316 -39.88 9.50 27.81
C ILE A 316 -41.16 8.73 28.14
N GLU A 317 -41.17 7.45 27.82
CA GLU A 317 -42.31 6.57 28.00
C GLU A 317 -42.05 5.60 29.15
N GLN A 318 -43.11 4.90 29.58
CA GLN A 318 -42.96 3.75 30.47
C GLN A 318 -42.07 2.65 29.86
N ALA A 319 -41.62 1.70 30.68
CA ALA A 319 -40.82 0.57 30.20
C ALA A 319 -41.50 -0.13 29.01
N GLY A 320 -40.77 -0.22 27.90
CA GLY A 320 -41.27 -0.83 26.66
C GLY A 320 -42.05 0.13 25.73
N GLY A 321 -42.18 1.41 26.07
CA GLY A 321 -42.78 2.44 25.22
C GLY A 321 -44.27 2.69 25.47
N SER A 322 -44.88 3.47 24.60
CA SER A 322 -46.30 3.77 24.60
C SER A 322 -47.11 2.55 24.17
N GLN A 323 -48.03 2.13 25.04
CA GLN A 323 -48.96 1.02 24.75
C GLN A 323 -50.12 1.45 23.84
N SER A 324 -50.45 2.75 23.83
CA SER A 324 -51.58 3.29 23.06
C SER A 324 -51.20 3.65 21.62
N GLY A 325 -49.90 3.64 21.29
CA GLY A 325 -49.36 4.14 20.04
C GLY A 325 -49.47 5.67 19.91
N GLN A 326 -49.65 6.37 21.03
CA GLN A 326 -49.64 7.83 21.13
C GLN A 326 -48.64 8.27 22.20
N PRO A 327 -47.96 9.42 22.05
CA PRO A 327 -47.05 9.92 23.08
C PRO A 327 -47.74 10.04 24.44
N THR A 328 -47.18 9.42 25.49
CA THR A 328 -47.72 9.55 26.86
C THR A 328 -47.14 10.77 27.57
N SER A 329 -45.98 11.25 27.11
CA SER A 329 -45.31 12.44 27.62
C SER A 329 -45.02 13.45 26.51
N ALA A 330 -44.73 14.69 26.92
CA ALA A 330 -44.30 15.73 26.00
C ALA A 330 -42.92 15.37 25.38
N PRO A 331 -42.67 15.76 24.12
CA PRO A 331 -41.36 15.54 23.51
C PRO A 331 -40.26 16.27 24.28
N VAL A 332 -39.23 15.52 24.69
CA VAL A 332 -38.08 16.04 25.42
C VAL A 332 -36.97 16.45 24.46
N PHE A 333 -36.87 15.75 23.32
CA PHE A 333 -35.90 16.04 22.27
C PHE A 333 -36.61 16.10 20.92
N SER A 334 -36.22 17.02 20.05
CA SER A 334 -36.77 17.09 18.69
C SER A 334 -35.77 17.68 17.70
N GLY A 335 -36.02 17.44 16.42
CA GLY A 335 -35.19 17.95 15.33
C GLY A 335 -35.81 17.70 13.96
N LYS A 336 -35.34 18.46 12.97
CA LYS A 336 -35.71 18.28 11.57
C LYS A 336 -34.59 17.60 10.81
N LEU A 337 -34.99 16.89 9.77
CA LEU A 337 -34.07 16.20 8.89
C LEU A 337 -33.36 17.21 7.97
N ILE A 338 -32.06 17.02 7.78
CA ILE A 338 -31.21 17.83 6.90
C ILE A 338 -30.53 16.88 5.94
N GLU A 339 -30.54 17.20 4.65
CA GLU A 339 -29.80 16.45 3.63
C GLU A 339 -28.31 16.75 3.75
N THR A 340 -27.48 15.72 3.97
CA THR A 340 -26.03 15.86 4.16
C THR A 340 -25.23 15.37 2.96
N VAL A 341 -25.80 14.48 2.14
CA VAL A 341 -25.20 14.01 0.88
C VAL A 341 -26.28 14.05 -0.20
N PRO A 342 -26.16 14.90 -1.23
CA PRO A 342 -27.06 14.87 -2.38
C PRO A 342 -26.93 13.55 -3.15
N PRO A 343 -28.02 13.04 -3.77
CA PRO A 343 -27.92 11.86 -4.61
C PRO A 343 -26.99 12.13 -5.79
N ALA A 344 -26.17 11.15 -6.15
CA ALA A 344 -25.25 11.27 -7.29
C ALA A 344 -26.05 11.58 -8.57
N GLN A 345 -25.89 12.79 -9.12
CA GLN A 345 -26.50 13.16 -10.38
C GLN A 345 -25.92 12.30 -11.51
N PRO A 346 -26.75 11.73 -12.40
CA PRO A 346 -26.24 10.98 -13.55
C PRO A 346 -25.34 11.88 -14.40
N GLN A 347 -24.07 11.52 -14.53
CA GLN A 347 -23.15 12.19 -15.45
C GLN A 347 -23.72 12.09 -16.87
N ALA A 348 -24.01 13.25 -17.48
CA ALA A 348 -24.45 13.31 -18.86
C ALA A 348 -23.38 12.65 -19.76
N PRO A 349 -23.78 11.83 -20.75
CA PRO A 349 -22.83 11.15 -21.61
C PRO A 349 -21.99 12.18 -22.37
N ALA A 350 -20.68 12.09 -22.22
CA ALA A 350 -19.73 12.86 -23.00
C ALA A 350 -20.01 12.61 -24.49
N LYS A 351 -20.38 13.67 -25.22
CA LYS A 351 -20.49 13.62 -26.67
C LYS A 351 -19.11 13.26 -27.22
N LYS A 352 -19.03 12.08 -27.84
CA LYS A 352 -17.89 11.66 -28.66
C LYS A 352 -17.77 12.49 -29.92
#